data_AF-A4TAY7-F1
#
_entry.id   AF-A4TAY7-F1
#
_cell.length_a   1.000
_cell.length_b   1.000
_cell.length_c   1.000
_cell.angle_alpha   90.00
_cell.angle_beta   90.00
_cell.angle_gamma   90.00
#
_symmetry.space_group_name_H-M   'P 1'
#
loop_
_entity.id
_entity.type
_entity.pdbx_description
1 polymer ?
#
loop_
_entity_poly.entity_id
_entity_poly.type
_entity_poly.pdbx_seq_one_letter_code
_entity_poly.pdbx_strand_id
1 'polypeptide(L)' 'MTELPLADYDQLTLGDLQHRLRGLDEEQLTAVLTYEAGHAARVPVLQILEARLRELQSGAEPSSGDPSNAPGADRTPS' A
#
# COMPACT_ATOMS: atom_id res chain seq x y z
N MET A 1 -4.15 -17.67 -8.09
CA MET A 1 -3.85 -16.37 -8.69
C MET A 1 -4.20 -15.34 -7.63
N THR A 2 -3.21 -14.85 -6.88
CA THR A 2 -3.44 -13.78 -5.88
C THR A 2 -3.49 -12.47 -6.64
N GLU A 3 -4.70 -11.95 -6.86
CA GLU A 3 -4.87 -10.58 -7.34
C GLU A 3 -4.37 -9.63 -6.26
N LEU A 4 -3.28 -8.92 -6.57
CA LEU A 4 -2.70 -7.94 -5.66
C LEU A 4 -3.44 -6.61 -5.78
N PRO A 5 -3.63 -5.88 -4.67
CA PRO A 5 -4.19 -4.52 -4.68
C PRO A 5 -3.21 -3.48 -5.26
N LEU A 6 -2.08 -3.92 -5.82
CA LEU A 6 -1.03 -3.07 -6.37
C LEU A 6 -0.76 -3.44 -7.83
N ALA A 7 -1.07 -2.51 -8.74
CA ALA A 7 -0.71 -2.62 -10.14
C ALA A 7 0.82 -2.64 -10.32
N ASP A 8 1.29 -3.49 -11.23
CA ASP A 8 2.71 -3.64 -11.61
C ASP A 8 3.64 -3.88 -10.41
N TYR A 9 3.16 -4.58 -9.38
CA TYR A 9 3.87 -4.78 -8.10
C TYR A 9 5.34 -5.21 -8.25
N ASP A 10 5.61 -6.13 -9.16
CA ASP A 10 6.95 -6.66 -9.43
C ASP A 10 7.94 -5.60 -9.95
N GLN A 11 7.42 -4.55 -10.59
CA GLN A 11 8.21 -3.46 -11.16
C GLN A 11 8.43 -2.28 -10.19
N LEU A 12 7.76 -2.29 -9.03
CA LEU A 12 7.81 -1.17 -8.10
C LEU A 12 9.14 -1.12 -7.35
N THR A 13 9.68 0.10 -7.25
CA THR A 13 10.82 0.36 -6.38
C THR A 13 10.39 0.41 -4.92
N LEU A 14 11.37 0.35 -4.00
CA LEU A 14 11.10 0.48 -2.57
C LEU A 14 10.44 1.82 -2.20
N GLY A 15 10.77 2.89 -2.94
CA GLY A 15 10.15 4.21 -2.75
C GLY A 15 8.69 4.23 -3.18
N ASP A 16 8.38 3.65 -4.34
CA ASP A 16 7.01 3.55 -4.86
C ASP A 16 6.13 2.70 -3.95
N LEU A 17 6.68 1.57 -3.45
CA LEU A 17 6.00 0.73 -2.47
C LEU A 17 5.62 1.55 -1.24
N GLN A 18 6.57 2.20 -0.57
CA GLN A 18 6.29 3.01 0.62
C GLN A 18 5.17 4.04 0.40
N HIS A 19 5.14 4.67 -0.78
CA HIS A 19 4.08 5.63 -1.11
C HIS A 19 2.70 4.96 -1.22
N ARG A 20 2.62 3.84 -1.95
CA ARG A 20 1.35 3.12 -2.15
C ARG A 20 0.84 2.42 -0.90
N LEU A 21 1.73 1.87 -0.08
CA LEU A 21 1.38 1.18 1.16
C LEU A 21 0.67 2.10 2.16
N ARG A 22 0.85 3.42 2.07
CA ARG A 22 0.13 4.37 2.94
C ARG A 22 -1.38 4.37 2.72
N GLY A 23 -1.83 4.07 1.50
CA GLY A 23 -3.24 4.02 1.16
C GLY A 23 -3.88 2.64 1.23
N LEU A 24 -3.12 1.61 1.60
CA LEU A 24 -3.65 0.26 1.79
C LEU A 24 -4.18 0.07 3.20
N ASP A 25 -5.30 -0.63 3.31
CA ASP A 25 -5.85 -1.14 4.55
C ASP A 25 -5.11 -2.41 5.03
N GLU A 26 -5.42 -2.84 6.26
CA GLU A 26 -4.82 -4.02 6.90
C GLU A 26 -4.96 -5.31 6.05
N GLU A 27 -6.15 -5.55 5.48
CA GLU A 27 -6.40 -6.73 4.64
C GLU A 27 -5.55 -6.72 3.37
N GLN A 28 -5.44 -5.54 2.74
CA GLN A 28 -4.66 -5.34 1.53
C GLN A 28 -3.16 -5.51 1.79
N LEU A 29 -2.65 -4.97 2.90
CA LEU A 29 -1.26 -5.15 3.33
C LEU A 29 -0.94 -6.62 3.61
N THR A 30 -1.86 -7.34 4.24
CA THR A 30 -1.70 -8.76 4.55
C THR A 30 -1.62 -9.62 3.28
N ALA A 31 -2.45 -9.30 2.27
CA ALA A 31 -2.39 -9.95 0.96
C ALA A 31 -1.04 -9.74 0.26
N VAL A 32 -0.53 -8.50 0.26
CA VAL A 32 0.77 -8.16 -0.33
C VAL A 32 1.92 -8.84 0.42
N LEU A 33 1.86 -8.88 1.76
CA LEU A 33 2.86 -9.56 2.59
C LEU A 33 2.90 -11.06 2.30
N THR A 34 1.74 -11.71 2.22
CA THR A 34 1.64 -13.15 1.92
C THR A 34 2.22 -13.46 0.54
N TYR A 35 1.92 -12.62 -0.45
CA TYR A 35 2.47 -12.75 -1.79
C TYR A 35 3.98 -12.55 -1.82
N GLU A 36 4.50 -11.46 -1.25
CA GLU A 36 5.93 -11.17 -1.25
C GLU A 36 6.70 -12.29 -0.54
N ALA A 37 6.21 -12.78 0.61
CA ALA A 37 6.84 -13.87 1.35
C ALA A 37 6.86 -15.20 0.57
N GLY A 38 5.82 -15.45 -0.24
CA GLY A 38 5.73 -16.65 -1.10
C GLY A 38 6.39 -16.51 -2.47
N HIS A 39 6.83 -15.31 -2.86
CA HIS A 39 7.33 -15.03 -4.20
C HIS A 39 8.82 -14.62 -4.21
N ALA A 40 9.12 -13.35 -3.99
CA ALA A 40 10.49 -12.83 -4.04
C ALA A 40 11.19 -12.82 -2.67
N ALA A 41 10.41 -12.82 -1.59
CA ALA A 41 10.85 -12.78 -0.19
C ALA A 41 11.89 -11.68 0.08
N ARG A 42 11.73 -10.49 -0.51
CA ARG A 42 12.68 -9.39 -0.30
C ARG A 42 12.52 -8.85 1.12
N VAL A 43 13.54 -9.11 1.94
CA VAL A 43 13.62 -8.62 3.34
C VAL A 43 13.23 -7.14 3.49
N PRO A 44 13.77 -6.17 2.72
CA PRO A 44 13.40 -4.76 2.92
C PRO A 44 11.92 -4.47 2.62
N VAL A 45 11.28 -5.23 1.72
CA VAL A 45 9.86 -5.05 1.38
C VAL A 45 8.98 -5.63 2.47
N LEU A 46 9.29 -6.84 2.93
CA LEU A 46 8.59 -7.49 4.05
C LEU A 46 8.61 -6.60 5.29
N GLN A 47 9.77 -6.02 5.64
CA GLN A 47 9.91 -5.15 6.81
C GLN A 47 9.02 -3.90 6.74
N ILE A 48 8.87 -3.28 5.56
CA ILE A 48 8.02 -2.10 5.38
C ILE A 48 6.54 -2.49 5.45
N LEU A 49 6.15 -3.62 4.86
CA LEU A 49 4.78 -4.14 4.95
C LEU A 49 4.39 -4.44 6.41
N GLU A 50 5.26 -5.14 7.14
CA GLU A 50 5.08 -5.45 8.55
C GLU A 50 5.02 -4.18 9.42
N ALA A 51 5.87 -3.19 9.13
CA ALA A 51 5.86 -1.93 9.85
C ALA A 51 4.54 -1.19 9.64
N ARG A 52 4.08 -1.08 8.39
CA ARG A 52 2.82 -0.39 8.07
C ARG A 52 1.61 -1.11 8.68
N LEU A 53 1.60 -2.43 8.66
CA LEU A 53 0.55 -3.24 9.29
C LEU A 53 0.46 -2.95 10.80
N ARG A 54 1.60 -2.89 11.50
CA ARG A 54 1.65 -2.54 12.93
C ARG A 54 1.14 -1.12 13.21
N GLU A 55 1.39 -0.16 12.31
CA GLU A 55 0.85 1.19 12.44
C GLU A 55 -0.68 1.18 12.40
N LEU A 56 -1.29 0.48 11.43
CA LEU A 56 -2.75 0.37 11.33
C LEU A 56 -3.35 -0.33 12.56
N GLN A 57 -2.73 -1.41 13.01
CA GLN A 57 -3.13 -2.11 14.24
C GLN A 57 -3.01 -1.24 15.50
N SER A 58 -2.13 -0.24 15.48
CA SER A 58 -1.98 0.75 16.55
C SER A 58 -2.99 1.90 16.46
N GLY A 59 -3.90 1.87 15.48
CA GLY A 59 -4.93 2.89 15.26
C GLY A 59 -4.55 3.97 14.26
N ALA A 60 -3.47 3.81 13.49
CA ALA A 60 -3.22 4.68 12.36
C ALA A 60 -4.28 4.46 11.28
N GLU A 61 -4.70 5.54 10.63
CA GLU A 61 -5.63 5.46 9.51
C GLU A 61 -4.85 5.25 8.19
N PRO A 62 -5.38 4.45 7.25
CA PRO A 62 -4.91 4.49 5.88
C PRO A 62 -5.08 5.92 5.37
N SER A 63 -4.05 6.47 4.74
CA SER A 63 -4.24 7.73 4.01
C SER A 63 -5.19 7.42 2.86
N SER A 64 -6.35 8.08 2.78
CA SER A 64 -7.24 8.02 1.61
C SER A 64 -6.48 8.60 0.41
N GLY A 65 -5.62 7.78 -0.15
CA GLY A 65 -4.81 8.01 -1.32
C GLY A 65 -5.30 7.01 -2.33
N ASP A 66 -6.58 7.12 -2.68
CA ASP A 66 -7.10 6.57 -3.92
C ASP A 66 -6.14 6.95 -5.06
N PRO A 67 -5.38 6.01 -5.64
CA PRO A 67 -4.61 6.31 -6.84
C PRO A 67 -5.53 6.65 -8.04
N SER A 68 -6.84 6.40 -7.91
CA SER A 68 -7.86 6.72 -8.90
C SER A 68 -8.67 8.00 -8.59
N ASN A 69 -8.47 8.65 -7.45
CA ASN A 69 -9.23 9.85 -7.05
C ASN A 69 -8.26 10.99 -6.73
N ALA A 70 -7.66 11.55 -7.79
CA ALA A 70 -7.18 12.93 -7.69
C ALA A 70 -8.38 13.80 -7.30
N PRO A 71 -8.29 14.65 -6.26
CA PRO A 71 -9.34 15.62 -6.02
C PRO A 71 -9.41 16.52 -7.25
N GLY A 72 -10.49 16.40 -8.02
CA GLY A 72 -10.88 17.41 -8.98
C GLY A 72 -10.88 18.74 -8.24
N ALA A 73 -9.96 19.62 -8.63
CA ALA A 73 -9.96 21.01 -8.22
C ALA A 73 -11.25 21.65 -8.74
N ASP A 74 -12.32 21.59 -7.96
CA ASP A 74 -13.42 22.55 -8.06
C ASP A 74 -14.10 22.69 -6.70
N ARG A 75 -13.50 23.54 -5.86
CA ARG A 75 -14.23 24.29 -4.84
C ARG A 75 -13.64 25.68 -4.77
N THR A 76 -13.96 26.48 -5.78
CA THR A 76 -14.01 27.94 -5.63
C THR A 76 -15.46 28.36 -5.74
N PRO A 77 -16.17 28.58 -4.62
CA PRO A 77 -17.38 29.38 -4.67
C PRO A 77 -16.97 30.85 -4.81
N SER A 78 -17.35 31.50 -5.91
CA SER A 78 -17.60 32.94 -5.91
C SER A 78 -18.57 33.35 -7.00
#